data_AF-A0A1C3YCK6-F1
#
_entry.id   AF-A0A1C3YCK6-F1
#
_cell.length_a   1.000
_cell.length_b   1.000
_cell.length_c   1.000
_cell.angle_alpha   90.00
_cell.angle_beta   90.00
_cell.angle_gamma   90.00
#
_symmetry.space_group_name_H-M   'P 1'
#
loop_
_entity.id
_entity.type
_entity.pdbx_description
1 polymer ?
#
loop_
_entity_poly.entity_id
_entity_poly.type
_entity_poly.pdbx_seq_one_letter_code
_entity_poly.pdbx_strand_id
1 'polypeptide(L)'
;MRSVVDTYSCTGALPHEPRDGHPGARVPASPAVKHRFERQFLFSPSITITSLSGTTALVGLLAISWSAVSSAWGSVLAKPLITRHGSTLVSGYTTLIGGGGLLLSALFFEPEAAASLMTPWSWQAVASWVFLVLFGSLIGYSIYLQLIRDIGPARAGSFAFVSPIVAVAVGVVIAGETLTAAGMFGMMLMLLASAICLYGREDTSRTAEPTMSRCPTDA
;
A
#
# COMPACT_ATOMS: atom_id res chain seq x y z
N MET A 1 -22.71 38.92 18.02
CA MET A 1 -23.12 40.02 17.13
C MET A 1 -21.88 40.79 16.73
N ARG A 2 -21.56 40.85 15.41
CA ARG A 2 -20.84 41.93 14.68
C ARG A 2 -19.41 42.25 15.19
N SER A 3 -18.34 42.31 14.41
CA SER A 3 -18.20 42.70 13.02
C SER A 3 -16.78 42.34 12.59
N VAL A 4 -16.62 41.52 11.54
CA VAL A 4 -15.40 41.48 10.70
C VAL A 4 -15.90 41.46 9.25
N VAL A 5 -16.61 42.53 8.91
CA VAL A 5 -17.04 42.87 7.55
C VAL A 5 -16.59 44.31 7.38
N ASP A 6 -15.31 44.53 7.08
CA ASP A 6 -14.77 45.84 6.68
C ASP A 6 -13.37 45.66 6.05
N THR A 7 -13.30 44.96 4.93
CA THR A 7 -12.12 45.01 4.04
C THR A 7 -12.51 45.05 2.55
N TYR A 8 -13.73 45.53 2.27
CA TYR A 8 -14.23 45.73 0.90
C TYR A 8 -14.78 47.15 0.75
N SER A 9 -13.90 48.14 0.64
CA SER A 9 -14.18 49.52 0.21
C SER A 9 -12.84 50.24 0.14
N CYS A 10 -12.37 50.84 -0.94
CA CYS A 10 -12.96 51.33 -2.19
C CYS A 10 -11.85 51.19 -3.28
N THR A 11 -12.00 51.27 -4.61
CA THR A 11 -12.74 52.22 -5.46
C THR A 11 -12.50 51.80 -6.93
N GLY A 12 -13.49 51.99 -7.81
CA GLY A 12 -13.28 52.23 -9.26
C GLY A 12 -13.84 51.13 -10.15
N ALA A 13 -15.11 51.17 -10.59
CA ALA A 13 -15.59 51.96 -11.73
C ALA A 13 -14.82 51.69 -13.05
N LEU A 14 -15.43 50.90 -13.95
CA LEU A 14 -15.16 50.89 -15.41
C LEU A 14 -15.48 52.29 -16.00
N PRO A 15 -15.02 52.75 -17.20
CA PRO A 15 -14.86 51.99 -18.46
C PRO A 15 -13.75 52.49 -19.46
N HIS A 16 -13.72 51.87 -20.66
CA HIS A 16 -13.12 52.29 -21.96
C HIS A 16 -11.64 52.00 -22.31
N GLU A 17 -11.45 51.11 -23.29
CA GLU A 17 -10.36 51.12 -24.28
C GLU A 17 -10.41 52.41 -25.14
N PRO A 18 -9.25 52.99 -25.52
CA PRO A 18 -8.75 52.74 -26.88
C PRO A 18 -7.21 52.71 -27.06
N ARG A 19 -6.77 51.80 -27.94
CA ARG A 19 -5.75 51.91 -29.01
C ARG A 19 -4.76 53.09 -29.03
N ASP A 20 -3.46 52.75 -29.03
CA ASP A 20 -2.46 52.99 -30.11
C ASP A 20 -1.04 53.27 -29.58
N GLY A 21 -0.01 52.71 -30.25
CA GLY A 21 1.30 53.37 -30.33
C GLY A 21 2.57 52.66 -29.82
N HIS A 22 3.04 51.62 -30.54
CA HIS A 22 4.46 51.42 -30.90
C HIS A 22 5.49 51.00 -29.78
N PRO A 23 6.76 50.66 -30.13
CA PRO A 23 7.23 49.29 -30.32
C PRO A 23 8.33 48.87 -29.32
N GLY A 24 8.49 47.56 -29.12
CA GLY A 24 9.70 46.99 -28.53
C GLY A 24 9.64 46.69 -27.04
N ALA A 25 9.17 45.49 -26.69
CA ALA A 25 9.57 44.84 -25.46
C ALA A 25 9.60 43.32 -25.68
N ARG A 26 10.81 42.76 -25.60
CA ARG A 26 11.08 41.32 -25.53
C ARG A 26 10.09 40.67 -24.56
N VAL A 27 9.33 39.67 -25.01
CA VAL A 27 8.63 38.74 -24.12
C VAL A 27 9.70 37.96 -23.36
N PRO A 28 9.90 38.16 -22.03
CA PRO A 28 10.77 37.29 -21.28
C PRO A 28 10.10 35.92 -21.19
N ALA A 29 10.91 34.87 -21.39
CA ALA A 29 10.52 33.47 -21.30
C ALA A 29 9.68 33.21 -20.03
N SER A 30 8.54 32.55 -20.24
CA SER A 30 7.62 32.13 -19.18
C SER A 30 8.38 31.37 -18.07
N PRO A 31 8.22 31.73 -16.79
CA PRO A 31 8.81 31.02 -15.65
C PRO A 31 8.07 29.71 -15.32
N ALA A 32 7.47 29.05 -16.32
CA ALA A 32 6.61 27.87 -16.18
C ALA A 32 7.33 26.58 -15.75
N VAL A 33 8.66 26.59 -15.60
CA VAL A 33 9.44 25.41 -15.17
C VAL A 33 9.75 25.45 -13.67
N LYS A 34 9.67 26.61 -13.01
CA LYS A 34 10.12 26.74 -11.60
C LYS A 34 9.11 26.26 -10.57
N HIS A 35 7.81 26.23 -10.91
CA HIS A 35 6.74 25.80 -9.98
C HIS A 35 6.41 24.31 -9.98
N ARG A 36 7.11 23.48 -10.78
CA ARG A 36 6.95 22.01 -10.73
C ARG A 36 7.74 21.37 -9.58
N PHE A 37 8.82 22.02 -9.13
CA PHE A 37 9.67 21.50 -8.06
C PHE A 37 9.09 21.70 -6.65
N GLU A 38 8.28 22.75 -6.45
CA GLU A 38 7.69 23.07 -5.14
C GLU A 38 6.60 22.09 -4.70
N ARG A 39 5.86 21.48 -5.65
CA ARG A 39 4.85 20.45 -5.33
C ARG A 39 5.45 19.08 -5.04
N GLN A 40 6.68 18.81 -5.48
CA GLN A 40 7.40 17.58 -5.14
C GLN A 40 7.81 17.52 -3.67
N PHE A 41 7.85 18.67 -2.98
CA PHE A 41 8.03 18.75 -1.53
C PHE A 41 6.75 18.60 -0.71
N LEU A 42 5.57 18.63 -1.34
CA LEU A 42 4.29 18.50 -0.60
C LEU A 42 4.06 17.07 -0.07
N PHE A 43 4.84 16.10 -0.54
CA PHE A 43 4.93 14.72 -0.05
C PHE A 43 6.27 14.42 0.64
N SER A 44 7.08 15.43 0.96
CA SER A 44 8.07 15.26 2.03
C SER A 44 7.25 15.12 3.30
N PRO A 45 7.21 13.96 3.96
CA PRO A 45 6.51 13.91 5.22
C PRO A 45 7.32 14.84 6.14
N SER A 46 6.64 15.82 6.74
CA SER A 46 7.00 16.25 8.08
C SER A 46 6.86 15.03 8.99
N ILE A 47 7.77 14.06 8.87
CA ILE A 47 8.24 13.34 10.04
C ILE A 47 9.08 14.39 10.74
N THR A 48 8.39 15.31 11.41
CA THR A 48 8.98 16.13 12.44
C THR A 48 9.41 15.15 13.52
N ILE A 49 10.63 14.64 13.40
CA ILE A 49 11.31 13.79 14.40
C ILE A 49 11.32 14.50 15.77
N THR A 50 10.98 15.79 15.78
CA THR A 50 10.91 16.71 16.92
C THR A 50 9.70 16.51 17.85
N SER A 51 8.73 15.62 17.59
CA SER A 51 7.66 15.35 18.58
C SER A 51 7.15 13.90 18.61
N LEU A 52 8.07 12.94 18.55
CA LEU A 52 7.77 11.62 19.11
C LEU A 52 8.05 11.68 20.61
N SER A 53 7.05 12.05 21.41
CA SER A 53 7.10 11.70 22.84
C SER A 53 7.38 10.20 22.93
N GLY A 54 8.42 9.78 23.65
CA GLY A 54 8.95 8.41 23.57
C GLY A 54 7.88 7.31 23.70
N THR A 55 6.79 7.58 24.43
CA THR A 55 5.63 6.69 24.56
C THR A 55 4.88 6.43 23.25
N THR A 56 4.59 7.44 22.41
CA THR A 56 3.83 7.23 21.15
C THR A 56 4.68 6.50 20.12
N ALA A 57 5.98 6.78 20.09
CA ALA A 57 6.95 6.04 19.28
C ALA A 57 6.99 4.57 19.66
N LEU A 58 7.10 4.29 20.96
CA LEU A 58 7.18 2.94 21.48
C LEU A 58 5.90 2.16 21.18
N VAL A 59 4.73 2.77 21.38
CA VAL A 59 3.44 2.14 21.05
C VAL A 59 3.37 1.83 19.55
N GLY A 60 3.81 2.74 18.67
CA GLY A 60 3.86 2.49 17.23
C GLY A 60 4.79 1.34 16.84
N LEU A 61 5.99 1.28 17.41
CA LEU A 61 6.95 0.20 17.18
C LEU A 61 6.44 -1.16 17.66
N LEU A 62 5.81 -1.19 18.85
CA LEU A 62 5.17 -2.40 19.38
C LEU A 62 4.00 -2.82 18.50
N ALA A 63 3.19 -1.89 18.00
CA ALA A 63 2.06 -2.18 17.12
C ALA A 63 2.52 -2.79 15.77
N ILE A 64 3.57 -2.25 15.15
CA ILE A 64 4.12 -2.79 13.89
C ILE A 64 4.73 -4.18 14.14
N SER A 65 5.46 -4.35 15.24
CA SER A 65 6.05 -5.65 15.61
C SER A 65 4.96 -6.70 15.86
N TRP A 66 3.91 -6.33 16.59
CA TRP A 66 2.75 -7.20 16.84
C TRP A 66 2.02 -7.57 15.55
N SER A 67 1.84 -6.60 14.64
CA SER A 67 1.25 -6.84 13.31
C SER A 67 2.06 -7.87 12.51
N ALA A 68 3.39 -7.72 12.48
CA ALA A 68 4.27 -8.66 11.79
C ALA A 68 4.19 -10.08 12.37
N VAL A 69 4.21 -10.21 13.71
CA VAL A 69 4.06 -11.51 14.40
C VAL A 69 2.70 -12.13 14.10
N SER A 70 1.63 -11.35 14.21
CA SER A 70 0.26 -11.81 13.92
C SER A 70 0.11 -12.29 12.48
N SER A 71 0.66 -11.55 11.52
CA SER A 71 0.64 -11.92 10.10
C SER A 71 1.43 -13.20 9.82
N ALA A 72 2.65 -13.32 10.37
CA ALA A 72 3.47 -14.52 10.21
C ALA A 72 2.78 -15.75 10.83
N TRP A 73 2.22 -15.60 12.03
CA TRP A 73 1.50 -16.65 12.74
C TRP A 73 0.26 -17.12 11.96
N GLY A 74 -0.53 -16.18 11.45
CA GLY A 74 -1.69 -16.47 10.61
C GLY A 74 -1.31 -17.24 9.34
N SER A 75 -0.21 -16.85 8.68
CA SER A 75 0.28 -17.50 7.45
C SER A 75 0.73 -18.96 7.69
N VAL A 76 1.35 -19.23 8.84
CA VAL A 76 1.80 -20.57 9.23
C VAL A 76 0.62 -21.46 9.64
N LEU A 77 -0.32 -20.92 10.43
CA LEU A 77 -1.52 -21.64 10.86
C LEU A 77 -2.50 -21.92 9.71
N ALA A 78 -2.51 -21.07 8.67
CA ALA A 78 -3.37 -21.27 7.52
C ALA A 78 -3.06 -22.58 6.79
N LYS A 79 -1.78 -22.98 6.70
CA LYS A 79 -1.33 -24.15 5.93
C LYS A 79 -2.02 -25.49 6.33
N PRO A 80 -2.07 -25.90 7.60
CA PRO A 80 -2.78 -27.13 7.97
C PRO A 80 -4.29 -27.05 7.70
N LEU A 81 -4.90 -25.89 7.92
CA LEU A 81 -6.34 -25.68 7.72
C LEU A 81 -6.75 -25.79 6.26
N ILE A 82 -6.01 -25.14 5.35
CA ILE A 82 -6.26 -25.18 3.90
C ILE A 82 -5.98 -26.56 3.29
N THR A 83 -5.05 -27.34 3.86
CA THR A 83 -4.80 -28.72 3.40
C THR A 83 -5.94 -29.67 3.76
N ARG A 84 -6.65 -29.44 4.88
CA ARG A 84 -7.77 -30.28 5.31
C ARG A 84 -9.12 -29.88 4.70
N HIS A 85 -9.43 -28.58 4.64
CA HIS A 85 -10.77 -28.09 4.29
C HIS A 85 -10.85 -27.39 2.92
N GLY A 86 -9.72 -27.24 2.21
CA GLY A 86 -9.64 -26.52 0.94
C GLY A 86 -9.46 -25.01 1.11
N SER A 87 -8.95 -24.35 0.07
CA SER A 87 -8.64 -22.91 0.11
C SER A 87 -9.89 -22.03 0.18
N THR A 88 -10.92 -22.36 -0.62
CA THR A 88 -12.13 -21.54 -0.77
C THR A 88 -12.93 -21.42 0.52
N LEU A 89 -13.16 -22.53 1.22
CA LEU A 89 -13.93 -22.53 2.47
C LEU A 89 -13.18 -21.80 3.59
N VAL A 90 -11.87 -22.05 3.73
CA VAL A 90 -11.04 -21.36 4.74
C VAL A 90 -11.00 -19.85 4.47
N SER A 91 -10.83 -19.42 3.22
CA SER A 91 -10.86 -18.01 2.82
C SER A 91 -12.18 -17.32 3.19
N GLY A 92 -13.30 -17.99 2.94
CA GLY A 92 -14.64 -17.50 3.28
C GLY A 92 -14.83 -17.30 4.78
N TYR A 93 -14.50 -18.32 5.59
CA TYR A 93 -14.61 -18.22 7.05
C TYR A 93 -13.67 -17.17 7.64
N THR A 94 -12.42 -17.11 7.17
CA THR A 94 -11.46 -16.13 7.68
C THR A 94 -11.87 -14.70 7.32
N THR A 95 -12.36 -14.46 6.10
CA THR A 95 -12.84 -13.13 5.70
C THR A 95 -14.11 -12.75 6.47
N LEU A 96 -15.02 -13.69 6.73
CA LEU A 96 -16.25 -13.43 7.48
C LEU A 96 -15.97 -13.12 8.95
N ILE A 97 -15.15 -13.96 9.61
CA ILE A 97 -14.80 -13.79 11.04
C ILE A 97 -13.91 -12.56 11.23
N GLY A 98 -12.89 -12.40 10.38
CA GLY A 98 -11.97 -11.26 10.44
C GLY A 98 -12.66 -9.95 10.12
N GLY A 99 -13.44 -9.90 9.03
CA GLY A 99 -14.23 -8.73 8.64
C GLY A 99 -15.29 -8.37 9.67
N GLY A 100 -16.00 -9.36 10.23
CA GLY A 100 -16.94 -9.15 11.33
C GLY A 100 -16.26 -8.61 12.59
N GLY A 101 -15.11 -9.17 12.97
CA GLY A 101 -14.31 -8.68 14.09
C GLY A 101 -13.82 -7.23 13.89
N LEU A 102 -13.34 -6.91 12.68
CA LEU A 102 -12.94 -5.55 12.32
C LEU A 102 -14.12 -4.58 12.37
N LEU A 103 -15.29 -4.95 11.85
CA LEU A 103 -16.49 -4.14 11.89
C LEU A 103 -16.94 -3.85 13.33
N LEU A 104 -16.93 -4.87 14.21
CA LEU A 104 -17.25 -4.69 15.63
C LEU A 104 -16.22 -3.80 16.34
N SER A 105 -14.93 -3.96 16.02
CA SER A 105 -13.89 -3.11 16.59
C SER A 105 -14.03 -1.66 16.15
N ALA A 106 -14.32 -1.41 14.86
CA ALA A 106 -14.56 -0.06 14.35
C ALA A 106 -15.74 0.59 15.08
N LEU A 107 -16.84 -0.13 15.29
CA LEU A 107 -18.01 0.40 15.99
C LEU A 107 -17.73 0.75 17.47
N PHE A 108 -16.74 0.12 18.09
CA PHE A 108 -16.38 0.36 19.49
C PHE A 108 -15.34 1.49 19.65
N PHE A 109 -14.36 1.57 18.75
CA PHE A 109 -13.27 2.54 18.83
C PHE A 109 -13.51 3.82 18.04
N GLU A 110 -14.38 3.80 17.02
CA GLU A 110 -14.68 4.94 16.17
C GLU A 110 -16.11 5.45 16.43
N PRO A 111 -16.28 6.60 17.11
CA PRO A 111 -17.61 7.13 17.43
C PRO A 111 -18.44 7.49 16.19
N GLU A 112 -17.77 7.80 15.07
CA GLU A 112 -18.41 8.14 13.79
C GLU A 112 -18.74 6.92 12.92
N ALA A 113 -18.33 5.70 13.31
CA ALA A 113 -18.56 4.51 12.50
C ALA A 113 -20.05 4.23 12.30
N ALA A 114 -20.86 4.41 13.34
CA ALA A 114 -22.32 4.23 13.25
C ALA A 114 -22.97 5.27 12.31
N ALA A 115 -22.52 6.52 12.39
CA ALA A 115 -23.00 7.59 11.51
C ALA A 115 -22.63 7.35 10.04
N SER A 116 -21.42 6.82 9.79
CA SER A 116 -20.94 6.46 8.45
C SER A 116 -21.79 5.38 7.78
N LEU A 117 -22.33 4.42 8.54
CA LEU A 117 -23.23 3.38 8.02
C LEU A 117 -24.61 3.90 7.60
N MET A 118 -25.09 4.97 8.25
CA MET A 118 -26.40 5.56 7.96
C MET A 118 -26.33 6.66 6.90
N THR A 119 -25.13 7.14 6.58
CA THR A 119 -24.92 8.20 5.57
C THR A 119 -24.92 7.57 4.17
N PRO A 120 -25.66 8.14 3.19
CA PRO A 120 -25.61 7.65 1.82
C PRO A 120 -24.23 7.95 1.21
N TRP A 121 -23.52 6.90 0.81
CA TRP A 121 -22.22 7.02 0.18
C TRP A 121 -22.35 7.45 -1.29
N SER A 122 -21.34 8.17 -1.80
CA SER A 122 -21.27 8.49 -3.22
C SER A 122 -21.08 7.22 -4.05
N TRP A 123 -21.55 7.23 -5.30
CA TRP A 123 -21.39 6.10 -6.22
C TRP A 123 -19.91 5.69 -6.37
N GLN A 124 -19.00 6.66 -6.41
CA GLN A 124 -17.57 6.43 -6.52
C GLN A 124 -17.00 5.71 -5.29
N ALA A 125 -17.46 6.07 -4.09
CA ALA A 125 -17.05 5.40 -2.85
C ALA A 125 -17.53 3.95 -2.81
N VAL A 126 -18.79 3.70 -3.17
CA VAL A 126 -19.35 2.34 -3.25
C VAL A 126 -18.61 1.51 -4.29
N ALA A 127 -18.39 2.04 -5.50
CA ALA A 127 -17.67 1.33 -6.55
C ALA A 127 -16.24 0.96 -6.13
N SER A 128 -15.53 1.89 -5.47
CA SER A 128 -14.17 1.66 -4.97
C SER A 128 -14.15 0.62 -3.85
N TRP A 129 -15.12 0.68 -2.93
CA TRP A 129 -15.26 -0.29 -1.86
C TRP A 129 -15.55 -1.69 -2.39
N VAL A 130 -16.51 -1.83 -3.31
CA VAL A 130 -16.83 -3.12 -3.96
C VAL A 130 -15.60 -3.67 -4.69
N PHE A 131 -14.85 -2.82 -5.40
CA PHE A 131 -13.62 -3.22 -6.05
C PHE A 131 -12.60 -3.79 -5.06
N LEU A 132 -12.36 -3.12 -3.93
CA LEU A 132 -11.43 -3.58 -2.90
C LEU A 132 -11.90 -4.88 -2.22
N VAL A 133 -13.20 -5.01 -1.95
CA VAL A 133 -13.77 -6.23 -1.35
C VAL A 133 -13.60 -7.42 -2.29
N LEU A 134 -13.90 -7.26 -3.57
CA LEU A 134 -13.81 -8.36 -4.54
C LEU A 134 -12.37 -8.69 -4.91
N PHE A 135 -11.62 -7.72 -5.42
CA PHE A 135 -10.28 -7.95 -5.95
C PHE A 135 -9.21 -7.94 -4.86
N GLY A 136 -9.28 -6.98 -3.94
CA GLY A 136 -8.29 -6.83 -2.87
C GLY A 136 -8.41 -7.87 -1.75
N SER A 137 -9.65 -8.23 -1.39
CA SER A 137 -9.91 -9.18 -0.30
C SER A 137 -10.26 -10.57 -0.82
N LEU A 138 -11.45 -10.81 -1.40
CA LEU A 138 -11.93 -12.16 -1.73
C LEU A 138 -10.99 -12.90 -2.69
N ILE A 139 -10.71 -12.31 -3.85
CA ILE A 139 -9.89 -12.95 -4.90
C ILE A 139 -8.42 -12.99 -4.44
N GLY A 140 -7.88 -11.84 -4.01
CA GLY A 140 -6.49 -11.73 -3.57
C GLY A 140 -6.14 -12.68 -2.43
N TYR A 141 -6.96 -12.73 -1.38
CA TYR A 141 -6.73 -13.60 -0.22
C TYR A 141 -6.90 -15.08 -0.57
N SER A 142 -7.85 -15.44 -1.44
CA SER A 142 -8.05 -16.81 -1.89
C SER A 142 -6.85 -17.33 -2.69
N ILE A 143 -6.30 -16.50 -3.59
CA ILE A 143 -5.07 -16.81 -4.35
C ILE A 143 -3.89 -16.94 -3.39
N TYR A 144 -3.77 -16.05 -2.41
CA TYR A 144 -2.72 -16.11 -1.39
C TYR A 144 -2.76 -17.42 -0.60
N LEU A 145 -3.94 -17.85 -0.14
CA LEU A 145 -4.09 -19.14 0.54
C LEU A 145 -3.76 -20.32 -0.37
N GLN A 146 -4.16 -20.27 -1.64
CA GLN A 146 -3.79 -21.29 -2.61
C GLN A 146 -2.26 -21.33 -2.82
N LEU A 147 -1.60 -20.18 -2.84
CA LEU A 147 -0.16 -20.08 -2.95
C LEU A 147 0.56 -20.65 -1.71
N ILE A 148 0.06 -20.37 -0.50
CA ILE A 148 0.58 -20.99 0.74
C ILE A 148 0.46 -22.52 0.66
N ARG A 149 -0.65 -23.03 0.12
CA ARG A 149 -0.86 -24.47 -0.05
C ARG A 149 0.18 -25.09 -0.98
N ASP A 150 0.42 -24.47 -2.12
CA ASP A 150 1.19 -25.05 -3.21
C ASP A 150 2.71 -24.92 -3.00
N ILE A 151 3.20 -23.73 -2.60
CA ILE A 151 4.65 -23.45 -2.48
C ILE A 151 5.11 -23.18 -1.04
N GLY A 152 4.18 -23.18 -0.08
CA GLY A 152 4.46 -22.94 1.34
C GLY A 152 4.50 -21.46 1.73
N PRO A 153 4.31 -21.15 3.03
CA PRO A 153 4.19 -19.77 3.53
C PRO A 153 5.46 -18.94 3.36
N ALA A 154 6.65 -19.57 3.44
CA ALA A 154 7.92 -18.87 3.27
C ALA A 154 8.12 -18.33 1.85
N ARG A 155 7.84 -19.14 0.81
CA ARG A 155 7.95 -18.71 -0.60
C ARG A 155 6.80 -17.79 -1.00
N ALA A 156 5.58 -18.07 -0.52
CA ALA A 156 4.44 -17.19 -0.73
C ALA A 156 4.71 -15.77 -0.17
N GLY A 157 5.38 -15.66 0.97
CA GLY A 157 5.76 -14.37 1.57
C GLY A 157 6.70 -13.53 0.71
N SER A 158 7.60 -14.13 -0.06
CA SER A 158 8.53 -13.40 -0.93
C SER A 158 7.83 -12.62 -2.06
N PHE A 159 6.60 -13.00 -2.44
CA PHE A 159 5.79 -12.24 -3.40
C PHE A 159 5.33 -10.88 -2.86
N ALA A 160 5.30 -10.68 -1.54
CA ALA A 160 4.96 -9.39 -0.95
C ALA A 160 5.96 -8.30 -1.36
N PHE A 161 7.22 -8.66 -1.64
CA PHE A 161 8.24 -7.71 -2.12
C PHE A 161 8.04 -7.29 -3.58
N VAL A 162 7.25 -8.03 -4.37
CA VAL A 162 6.92 -7.69 -5.76
C VAL A 162 5.79 -6.66 -5.83
N SER A 163 4.87 -6.69 -4.87
CA SER A 163 3.66 -5.84 -4.85
C SER A 163 3.95 -4.33 -4.94
N PRO A 164 4.89 -3.73 -4.15
CA PRO A 164 5.20 -2.31 -4.26
C PRO A 164 5.64 -1.87 -5.65
N ILE A 165 6.34 -2.74 -6.38
CA ILE A 165 6.86 -2.42 -7.71
C ILE A 165 5.73 -2.39 -8.74
N VAL A 166 4.82 -3.37 -8.66
CA VAL A 166 3.62 -3.38 -9.50
C VAL A 166 2.75 -2.16 -9.20
N ALA A 167 2.55 -1.84 -7.92
CA ALA A 167 1.77 -0.67 -7.51
C ALA A 167 2.35 0.64 -8.07
N VAL A 168 3.67 0.82 -7.94
CA VAL A 168 4.37 2.00 -8.47
C VAL A 168 4.34 2.03 -10.00
N ALA A 169 4.58 0.92 -10.68
CA ALA A 169 4.52 0.86 -12.14
C ALA A 169 3.13 1.24 -12.67
N VAL A 170 2.07 0.71 -12.04
CA VAL A 170 0.68 1.05 -12.36
C VAL A 170 0.40 2.53 -12.06
N GLY A 171 0.88 3.06 -10.94
CA GLY A 171 0.75 4.48 -10.59
C GLY A 171 1.40 5.41 -11.61
N VAL A 172 2.60 5.09 -12.09
CA VAL A 172 3.28 5.85 -13.14
C VAL A 172 2.51 5.82 -14.46
N VAL A 173 2.03 4.64 -14.86
CA VAL A 173 1.33 4.46 -16.15
C VAL A 173 -0.06 5.08 -16.15
N ILE A 174 -0.84 4.90 -15.07
CA ILE A 174 -2.23 5.35 -15.00
C ILE A 174 -2.36 6.78 -14.46
N ALA A 175 -1.65 7.10 -13.38
CA ALA A 175 -1.74 8.41 -12.72
C ALA A 175 -0.67 9.40 -13.23
N GLY A 176 0.31 8.96 -14.02
CA GLY A 176 1.35 9.83 -14.57
C GLY A 176 2.33 10.34 -13.51
N GLU A 177 2.46 9.63 -12.40
CA GLU A 177 3.32 10.02 -11.28
C GLU A 177 4.80 9.99 -11.67
N THR A 178 5.57 11.00 -11.24
CA THR A 178 7.01 11.05 -11.50
C THR A 178 7.77 10.22 -10.47
N LEU A 179 8.54 9.24 -10.95
CA LEU A 179 9.43 8.45 -10.10
C LEU A 179 10.63 9.28 -9.64
N THR A 180 10.86 9.29 -8.33
CA THR A 180 12.09 9.85 -7.76
C THR A 180 13.23 8.83 -7.85
N ALA A 181 14.48 9.30 -7.92
CA ALA A 181 15.65 8.43 -7.93
C ALA A 181 15.74 7.54 -6.68
N ALA A 182 15.31 8.06 -5.52
CA ALA A 182 15.21 7.30 -4.27
C ALA A 182 14.17 6.17 -4.38
N GLY A 183 13.01 6.43 -4.99
CA GLY A 183 11.98 5.41 -5.24
C GLY A 183 12.50 4.30 -6.16
N MET A 184 13.23 4.65 -7.21
CA MET A 184 13.88 3.68 -8.10
C MET A 184 14.88 2.79 -7.35
N PHE A 185 15.74 3.37 -6.51
CA PHE A 185 16.72 2.62 -5.73
C PHE A 185 16.02 1.67 -4.72
N GLY A 186 14.97 2.13 -4.05
CA GLY A 186 14.17 1.31 -3.15
C GLY A 186 13.52 0.11 -3.86
N MET A 187 12.96 0.32 -5.06
CA MET A 187 12.39 -0.76 -5.88
C MET A 187 13.44 -1.79 -6.28
N MET A 188 14.62 -1.35 -6.72
CA MET A 188 15.72 -2.24 -7.09
C MET A 188 16.21 -3.07 -5.90
N LEU A 189 16.31 -2.46 -4.72
CA LEU A 189 16.70 -3.14 -3.49
C LEU A 189 15.68 -4.21 -3.06
N MET A 190 14.38 -3.92 -3.16
CA MET A 190 13.31 -4.88 -2.86
C MET A 190 13.35 -6.11 -3.80
N LEU A 191 13.60 -5.89 -5.10
CA LEU A 191 13.77 -6.98 -6.07
C LEU A 191 14.97 -7.85 -5.75
N LEU A 192 16.11 -7.22 -5.46
CA LEU A 192 17.34 -7.93 -5.13
C LEU A 192 17.16 -8.78 -3.87
N ALA A 193 16.53 -8.22 -2.83
CA ALA A 193 16.22 -8.95 -1.59
C ALA A 193 15.32 -10.17 -1.87
N SER A 194 14.24 -10.00 -2.64
CA SER A 194 13.33 -11.10 -3.00
C SER A 194 14.03 -12.19 -3.81
N ALA A 195 14.87 -11.81 -4.78
CA ALA A 195 15.67 -12.75 -5.56
C ALA A 195 16.60 -13.58 -4.66
N ILE A 196 17.35 -12.93 -3.76
CA ILE A 196 18.24 -13.63 -2.83
C ILE A 196 17.46 -14.60 -1.93
N CYS A 197 16.30 -14.20 -1.40
CA CYS A 197 15.45 -15.07 -0.58
C CYS A 197 14.94 -16.31 -1.33
N LEU A 198 14.67 -16.20 -2.62
CA LEU A 198 14.16 -17.30 -3.44
C LEU A 198 15.28 -18.26 -3.89
N TYR A 199 16.40 -17.73 -4.39
CA TYR A 199 17.47 -18.54 -4.97
C TYR A 199 18.44 -19.12 -3.93
N GLY A 200 18.65 -18.48 -2.77
CA GLY A 200 19.58 -18.96 -1.75
C GLY A 200 19.22 -20.28 -1.04
N ARG A 201 18.10 -20.93 -1.42
CA ARG A 201 17.60 -22.16 -0.77
C ARG A 201 17.74 -23.42 -1.61
N GLU A 202 18.15 -23.33 -2.87
CA GLU A 202 18.24 -24.49 -3.78
C GLU A 202 19.47 -25.37 -3.49
N ASP A 203 20.48 -24.84 -2.79
CA ASP A 203 21.76 -25.54 -2.59
C ASP A 203 21.78 -26.53 -1.40
N THR A 204 20.83 -26.44 -0.46
CA THR A 204 20.87 -27.29 0.76
C THR A 204 20.23 -28.67 0.55
N SER A 205 19.28 -28.80 -0.38
CA SER A 205 18.55 -30.08 -0.58
C SER A 205 19.29 -31.10 -1.44
N ARG A 206 20.31 -30.68 -2.21
CA ARG A 206 21.08 -31.55 -3.11
C ARG A 206 22.23 -32.30 -2.42
N THR A 207 22.56 -31.96 -1.18
CA THR A 207 23.63 -32.61 -0.39
C THR A 207 23.12 -33.77 0.47
N ALA A 208 21.80 -34.03 0.47
CA ALA A 208 21.17 -35.09 1.26
C ALA A 208 20.71 -36.28 0.38
N GLU A 209 21.42 -36.60 -0.70
CA GLU A 209 21.38 -37.95 -1.26
C GLU A 209 22.46 -38.79 -0.57
N PRO A 210 22.15 -39.54 0.50
CA PRO A 210 23.07 -40.56 0.96
C PRO A 210 23.12 -41.62 -0.13
N THR A 211 24.28 -41.72 -0.78
CA THR A 211 24.73 -42.94 -1.45
C THR A 211 24.72 -44.09 -0.43
N MET A 212 23.55 -44.62 -0.09
CA MET A 212 23.43 -45.94 0.50
C MET A 212 23.49 -46.94 -0.65
N SER A 213 24.73 -47.21 -1.01
CA SER A 213 25.25 -48.50 -1.45
C SER A 213 24.20 -49.61 -1.46
N ARG A 214 23.81 -50.04 -2.67
CA ARG A 214 23.17 -51.32 -2.90
C ARG A 214 24.09 -52.40 -2.30
N CYS A 215 23.64 -53.11 -1.28
CA CYS A 215 24.26 -54.38 -0.92
C CYS A 215 23.84 -55.42 -1.98
N PRO A 216 24.78 -56.12 -2.63
CA PRO A 216 24.45 -57.25 -3.47
C PRO A 216 24.24 -58.47 -2.58
N THR A 217 23.11 -59.17 -2.74
CA THR A 217 23.02 -60.57 -2.34
C THR A 217 22.17 -61.27 -3.38
N ASP A 218 22.87 -61.80 -4.38
CA ASP A 218 22.43 -62.94 -5.18
C ASP A 218 22.56 -64.22 -4.34
N ALA A 219 21.72 -65.20 -4.70
CA ALA A 219 21.61 -66.60 -4.26
C ALA A 219 20.61 -66.90 -3.11
#